data_AF-A0A0V0HA43-F1
#
_entry.id   AF-A0A0V0HA43-F1
#
_cell.length_a   1.000
_cell.length_b   1.000
_cell.length_c   1.000
_cell.angle_alpha   90.00
_cell.angle_beta   90.00
_cell.angle_gamma   90.00
#
_symmetry.space_group_name_H-M   'P 1'
#
loop_
_entity.id
_entity.type
_entity.pdbx_description
1 polymer ?
#
loop_
_entity_poly.entity_id
_entity_poly.type
_entity_poly.pdbx_seq_one_letter_code
_entity_poly.pdbx_strand_id
1 'polypeptide(L)'
;MEKKHGFVSAQKQRILSLHTTHTPSFLGLQQNMGVWKDSNYGKGVIIGVLDTGILPDHPSFSDKGMPPPPAKWKGKCESNFTTKCNNKLIGARSYQLGNGSPIDGNGHGTHTASTAAGAFVKGANVYGNANGTAVGVAPLAHIAIYKVCNSNGKCPNSDILAAMD
;
A
#
# COMPACT_ATOMS: atom_id res chain seq x y z
N MET A 1 1.57 -38.42 -19.25
CA MET A 1 1.63 -37.22 -20.11
C MET A 1 2.94 -37.11 -20.86
N GLU A 2 4.07 -37.42 -20.22
CA GLU A 2 5.43 -37.32 -20.80
C GLU A 2 5.65 -38.06 -22.13
N LYS A 3 4.88 -39.13 -22.39
CA LYS A 3 4.99 -39.92 -23.63
C LYS A 3 4.17 -39.37 -24.81
N LYS A 4 3.48 -38.22 -24.66
CA LYS A 4 2.71 -37.61 -25.75
C LYS A 4 3.62 -36.78 -26.65
N HIS A 5 3.45 -36.94 -27.97
CA HIS A 5 4.16 -36.12 -28.95
C HIS A 5 3.85 -34.63 -28.72
N GLY A 6 4.88 -33.79 -28.60
CA GLY A 6 4.76 -32.35 -28.29
C GLY A 6 4.78 -31.98 -26.80
N PHE A 7 4.99 -32.94 -25.90
CA PHE A 7 5.18 -32.65 -24.48
C PHE A 7 6.57 -32.05 -24.19
N VAL A 8 6.65 -30.84 -23.63
CA VAL A 8 7.90 -30.14 -23.32
C VAL A 8 8.30 -30.28 -21.85
N SER A 9 7.42 -29.93 -20.91
CA SER A 9 7.62 -30.20 -19.47
C SER A 9 6.29 -30.19 -18.73
N ALA A 10 6.27 -30.76 -17.53
CA ALA A 10 5.23 -30.56 -16.55
C ALA A 10 5.85 -30.28 -15.18
N GLN A 11 5.18 -29.47 -14.38
CA GLN A 11 5.55 -29.24 -12.99
C GLN A 11 4.40 -29.70 -12.10
N LYS A 12 4.73 -30.31 -10.95
CA LYS A 12 3.70 -30.65 -9.96
C LYS A 12 3.00 -29.37 -9.49
N GLN A 13 1.68 -29.39 -9.44
CA GLN A 13 0.91 -28.35 -8.79
C GLN A 13 1.38 -28.21 -7.35
N ARG A 14 1.82 -27.02 -6.97
CA ARG A 14 2.15 -26.67 -5.59
C ARG A 14 1.10 -25.69 -5.11
N ILE A 15 0.51 -25.96 -3.95
CA ILE A 15 -0.27 -24.96 -3.24
C ILE A 15 0.74 -24.05 -2.54
N LEU A 16 0.74 -22.77 -2.91
CA LEU A 16 1.58 -21.75 -2.31
C LEU A 16 0.74 -20.96 -1.30
N SER A 17 1.36 -20.58 -0.19
CA SER A 17 0.74 -19.72 0.82
C SER A 17 0.95 -18.25 0.45
N LEU A 18 -0.06 -17.40 0.68
CA LEU A 18 0.04 -15.95 0.45
C LEU A 18 1.04 -15.33 1.44
N HIS A 19 2.15 -14.79 0.92
CA HIS A 19 3.19 -14.15 1.72
C HIS A 19 3.43 -12.70 1.26
N THR A 20 2.93 -11.72 2.00
CA THR A 20 3.21 -10.30 1.74
C THR A 20 4.58 -9.85 2.24
N THR A 21 5.19 -10.59 3.17
CA THR A 21 6.55 -10.36 3.71
C THR A 21 7.69 -10.80 2.78
N HIS A 22 7.37 -11.53 1.71
CA HIS A 22 8.37 -12.07 0.77
C HIS A 22 8.33 -11.40 -0.61
N THR A 23 7.25 -10.70 -0.95
CA THR A 23 7.01 -10.21 -2.32
C THR A 23 8.14 -9.30 -2.84
N PRO A 24 8.65 -8.30 -2.08
CA PRO A 24 9.76 -7.48 -2.55
C PRO A 24 11.03 -8.29 -2.83
N SER A 25 11.39 -9.21 -1.93
CA SER A 25 12.55 -10.10 -2.12
C SER A 25 12.39 -11.02 -3.33
N PHE A 26 11.18 -11.55 -3.57
CA PHE A 26 10.87 -12.37 -4.74
C PHE A 26 11.04 -11.60 -6.05
N LEU A 27 10.71 -10.31 -6.05
CA LEU A 27 10.92 -9.41 -7.18
C LEU A 27 12.38 -8.92 -7.31
N GLY A 28 13.29 -9.39 -6.45
CA GLY A 28 14.69 -8.97 -6.43
C GLY A 28 14.92 -7.58 -5.82
N LEU A 29 13.92 -7.01 -5.12
CA LEU A 29 14.06 -5.75 -4.42
C LEU A 29 14.83 -5.98 -3.12
N GLN A 30 16.14 -5.73 -3.17
CA GLN A 30 17.06 -5.93 -2.05
C GLN A 30 17.59 -4.61 -1.52
N GLN A 31 17.79 -4.52 -0.22
CA GLN A 31 18.31 -3.29 0.40
C GLN A 31 19.69 -2.95 -0.19
N ASN A 32 19.84 -1.68 -0.58
CA ASN A 32 21.05 -1.05 -1.08
C ASN A 32 21.59 -1.65 -2.39
N MET A 33 20.73 -2.31 -3.17
CA MET A 33 21.07 -2.87 -4.48
C MET A 33 19.91 -2.70 -5.48
N GLY A 34 20.24 -2.76 -6.77
CA GLY A 34 19.29 -2.72 -7.88
C GLY A 34 18.30 -1.54 -7.80
N VAL A 35 17.07 -1.79 -8.24
CA VAL A 35 16.02 -0.77 -8.39
C VAL A 35 15.77 0.01 -7.09
N TRP A 36 15.82 -0.63 -5.92
CA TRP A 36 15.61 0.08 -4.65
C TRP A 36 16.69 1.11 -4.35
N LYS A 37 17.95 0.81 -4.66
CA LYS A 37 19.03 1.79 -4.55
C LYS A 37 18.88 2.89 -5.60
N ASP A 38 18.65 2.50 -6.84
CA ASP A 38 18.65 3.42 -7.99
C ASP A 38 17.46 4.38 -7.96
N SER A 39 16.30 3.92 -7.49
CA SER A 39 15.08 4.73 -7.31
C SER A 39 14.97 5.36 -5.93
N ASN A 40 16.01 5.23 -5.09
CA ASN A 40 16.01 5.68 -3.70
C ASN A 40 14.76 5.25 -2.91
N TYR A 41 14.33 4.00 -3.12
CA TYR A 41 13.15 3.39 -2.49
C TYR A 41 11.83 4.16 -2.72
N GLY A 42 11.77 5.01 -3.75
CA GLY A 42 10.61 5.85 -4.06
C GLY A 42 10.57 7.19 -3.32
N LYS A 43 11.69 7.62 -2.72
CA LYS A 43 11.77 8.89 -1.98
C LYS A 43 11.27 10.08 -2.82
N GLY A 44 10.33 10.84 -2.28
CA GLY A 44 9.74 12.02 -2.93
C GLY A 44 8.67 11.71 -3.99
N VAL A 45 8.40 10.43 -4.27
CA VAL A 45 7.23 9.99 -5.04
C VAL A 45 6.00 10.00 -4.13
N ILE A 46 4.84 10.34 -4.69
CA ILE A 46 3.55 10.33 -3.99
C ILE A 46 2.67 9.31 -4.70
N ILE A 47 2.21 8.31 -3.97
CA ILE A 47 1.27 7.30 -4.47
C ILE A 47 -0.14 7.68 -4.00
N GLY A 48 -0.99 8.03 -4.95
CA GLY A 48 -2.43 8.20 -4.71
C GLY A 48 -3.11 6.84 -4.68
N VAL A 49 -3.90 6.57 -3.64
CA VAL A 49 -4.64 5.32 -3.47
C VAL A 49 -6.13 5.65 -3.37
N LEU A 50 -6.92 5.19 -4.34
CA LEU A 50 -8.38 5.31 -4.37
C LEU A 50 -8.97 3.99 -3.89
N ASP A 51 -9.47 3.94 -2.66
CA ASP A 51 -9.86 2.67 -2.02
C ASP A 51 -10.87 2.89 -0.86
N THR A 52 -10.93 2.00 0.13
CA THR A 52 -11.83 2.03 1.30
C THR A 52 -11.37 2.96 2.44
N GLY A 53 -10.23 3.63 2.28
CA GLY A 53 -9.63 4.51 3.27
C GLY A 53 -8.30 3.98 3.82
N ILE A 54 -7.89 4.49 4.98
CA ILE A 54 -6.67 4.04 5.66
C ILE A 54 -6.83 3.97 7.18
N LEU A 55 -6.15 3.03 7.83
CA LEU A 55 -5.88 3.07 9.27
C LEU A 55 -4.54 3.79 9.52
N PRO A 56 -4.53 5.09 9.86
CA PRO A 56 -3.31 5.91 9.87
C PRO A 56 -2.30 5.47 10.93
N ASP A 57 -2.78 4.92 12.05
CA ASP A 57 -1.94 4.48 13.16
C ASP A 57 -1.30 3.09 12.92
N HIS A 58 -1.55 2.46 11.77
CA HIS A 58 -0.95 1.15 11.44
C HIS A 58 0.58 1.27 11.26
N PRO A 59 1.40 0.32 11.76
CA PRO A 59 2.87 0.43 11.73
C PRO A 59 3.47 0.63 10.33
N SER A 60 2.82 0.12 9.28
CA SER A 60 3.23 0.33 7.89
C SER A 60 3.20 1.79 7.44
N PHE A 61 2.55 2.69 8.18
CA PHE A 61 2.46 4.12 7.87
C PHE A 61 3.27 4.98 8.84
N SER A 62 4.21 4.39 9.57
CA SER A 62 5.24 5.15 10.28
C SER A 62 6.04 6.01 9.31
N ASP A 63 6.34 7.24 9.73
CA ASP A 63 7.14 8.19 8.97
C ASP A 63 8.61 8.23 9.39
N LYS A 64 9.05 7.26 10.18
CA LYS A 64 10.46 7.14 10.57
C LYS A 64 11.35 7.01 9.34
N GLY A 65 12.24 7.99 9.16
CA GLY A 65 13.15 8.04 8.01
C GLY A 65 12.54 8.61 6.72
N MET A 66 11.27 9.03 6.75
CA MET A 66 10.65 9.75 5.64
C MET A 66 11.17 11.19 5.56
N PRO A 67 11.43 11.73 4.35
CA PRO A 67 11.61 13.16 4.18
C PRO A 67 10.28 13.90 4.41
N PRO A 68 10.30 15.23 4.56
CA PRO A 68 9.08 16.02 4.47
C PRO A 68 8.42 15.84 3.08
N PRO A 69 7.09 16.08 2.96
CA PRO A 69 6.39 16.02 1.68
C PRO A 69 7.06 16.92 0.62
N PRO A 70 7.05 16.54 -0.67
CA PRO A 70 7.62 17.36 -1.72
C PRO A 70 6.93 18.74 -1.78
N ALA A 71 7.68 19.81 -2.04
CA ALA A 71 7.13 21.18 -2.10
C ALA A 71 6.00 21.38 -3.13
N LYS A 72 5.98 20.52 -4.18
CA LYS A 72 4.92 20.46 -5.19
C LYS A 72 3.60 19.88 -4.67
N TRP A 73 3.60 19.20 -3.53
CA TRP A 73 2.40 18.63 -2.94
C TRP A 73 1.45 19.74 -2.47
N LYS A 74 0.22 19.71 -2.97
CA LYS A 74 -0.86 20.65 -2.62
C LYS A 74 -2.10 19.97 -2.04
N GLY A 75 -2.07 18.64 -1.93
CA GLY A 75 -3.13 17.90 -1.27
C GLY A 75 -3.16 18.19 0.22
N LYS A 76 -4.25 17.78 0.87
CA LYS A 76 -4.49 18.02 2.29
C LYS A 76 -4.98 16.76 2.97
N CYS A 77 -4.85 16.75 4.28
CA CYS A 77 -5.65 15.88 5.13
C CYS A 77 -6.90 16.63 5.56
N GLU A 78 -8.04 15.94 5.58
CA GLU A 78 -9.28 16.55 6.03
C GLU A 78 -9.16 17.06 7.47
N SER A 79 -9.91 18.11 7.81
CA SER A 79 -9.71 18.89 9.04
C SER A 79 -9.85 18.06 10.32
N ASN A 80 -10.74 17.07 10.33
CA ASN A 80 -10.92 16.09 11.41
C ASN A 80 -9.88 14.94 11.39
N PHE A 81 -8.98 14.93 10.42
CA PHE A 81 -7.96 13.91 10.18
C PHE A 81 -6.53 14.49 10.13
N THR A 82 -6.36 15.81 10.18
CA THR A 82 -5.06 16.48 10.05
C THR A 82 -4.01 15.97 11.04
N THR A 83 -4.40 15.69 12.28
CA THR A 83 -3.50 15.20 13.34
C THR A 83 -3.05 13.75 13.15
N LYS A 84 -3.67 13.02 12.20
CA LYS A 84 -3.34 11.63 11.86
C LYS A 84 -2.42 11.52 10.65
N CYS A 85 -2.20 12.61 9.93
CA CYS A 85 -1.23 12.66 8.86
C CYS A 85 0.17 12.97 9.38
N ASN A 86 1.16 12.47 8.65
CA ASN A 86 2.57 12.57 9.00
C ASN A 86 3.40 12.63 7.69
N ASN A 87 4.72 12.45 7.77
CA ASN A 87 5.55 12.49 6.56
C ASN A 87 5.37 11.24 5.66
N LYS A 88 4.66 10.20 6.11
CA LYS A 88 4.32 9.01 5.33
C LYS A 88 2.96 9.13 4.64
N LEU A 89 1.92 9.38 5.42
CA LEU A 89 0.57 9.67 4.98
C LEU A 89 0.39 11.19 4.94
N ILE A 90 0.57 11.76 3.73
CA ILE A 90 0.65 13.22 3.53
C ILE A 90 -0.67 13.83 3.04
N GLY A 91 -1.65 12.99 2.72
CA GLY A 91 -2.96 13.36 2.22
C GLY A 91 -4.01 12.33 2.60
N ALA A 92 -5.18 12.79 2.99
CA ALA A 92 -6.29 11.91 3.34
C ALA A 92 -7.62 12.61 3.11
N ARG A 93 -8.42 12.07 2.20
CA ARG A 93 -9.75 12.59 1.84
C ARG A 93 -10.79 11.48 1.75
N SER A 94 -12.05 11.83 1.98
CA SER A 94 -13.23 11.00 1.74
C SER A 94 -14.17 11.71 0.77
N TYR A 95 -14.69 10.96 -0.19
CA TYR A 95 -15.71 11.45 -1.13
C TYR A 95 -17.08 10.83 -0.87
N GLN A 96 -17.20 10.03 0.19
CA GLN A 96 -18.43 9.36 0.52
C GLN A 96 -19.47 10.33 1.07
N LEU A 97 -20.66 10.35 0.46
CA LEU A 97 -21.79 11.11 0.96
C LEU A 97 -22.12 10.72 2.42
N GLY A 98 -22.08 11.69 3.32
CA GLY A 98 -22.50 11.55 4.72
C GLY A 98 -21.44 11.05 5.71
N ASN A 99 -20.31 10.48 5.25
CA ASN A 99 -19.20 10.08 6.13
C ASN A 99 -17.87 10.60 5.57
N GLY A 100 -17.52 11.82 5.99
CA GLY A 100 -16.28 12.49 5.60
C GLY A 100 -15.00 11.86 6.18
N SER A 101 -15.07 10.77 6.95
CA SER A 101 -13.83 10.20 7.51
C SER A 101 -13.05 9.37 6.48
N PRO A 102 -11.75 9.66 6.25
CA PRO A 102 -10.86 8.80 5.47
C PRO A 102 -10.49 7.47 6.15
N ILE A 103 -10.99 7.21 7.36
CA ILE A 103 -10.71 5.98 8.11
C ILE A 103 -11.21 4.76 7.36
N ASP A 104 -10.36 3.75 7.27
CA ASP A 104 -10.70 2.46 6.69
C ASP A 104 -11.59 1.63 7.62
N GLY A 105 -12.82 1.37 7.20
CA GLY A 105 -13.75 0.47 7.89
C GLY A 105 -13.80 -0.94 7.32
N ASN A 106 -13.04 -1.21 6.25
CA ASN A 106 -13.04 -2.50 5.54
C ASN A 106 -11.69 -3.23 5.69
N GLY A 107 -10.58 -2.51 5.54
CA GLY A 107 -9.21 -3.02 5.59
C GLY A 107 -8.53 -3.11 4.22
N HIS A 108 -9.30 -3.13 3.12
CA HIS A 108 -8.75 -3.24 1.76
C HIS A 108 -7.80 -2.09 1.44
N GLY A 109 -8.19 -0.84 1.66
CA GLY A 109 -7.35 0.33 1.41
C GLY A 109 -6.06 0.35 2.22
N THR A 110 -6.13 -0.03 3.50
CA THR A 110 -4.95 -0.19 4.36
C THR A 110 -4.00 -1.27 3.83
N HIS A 111 -4.54 -2.41 3.39
CA HIS A 111 -3.76 -3.50 2.82
C HIS A 111 -3.11 -3.10 1.48
N THR A 112 -3.87 -2.47 0.58
CA THR A 112 -3.38 -2.00 -0.73
C THR A 112 -2.30 -0.92 -0.56
N ALA A 113 -2.55 0.08 0.29
CA ALA A 113 -1.59 1.16 0.53
C ALA A 113 -0.29 0.65 1.17
N SER A 114 -0.38 -0.28 2.12
CA SER A 114 0.81 -0.90 2.73
C SER A 114 1.57 -1.82 1.77
N THR A 115 0.89 -2.45 0.81
CA THR A 115 1.56 -3.22 -0.27
C THR A 115 2.32 -2.30 -1.22
N ALA A 116 1.73 -1.15 -1.59
CA ALA A 116 2.38 -0.20 -2.48
C ALA A 116 3.57 0.49 -1.82
N ALA A 117 3.38 1.03 -0.61
CA ALA A 117 4.37 1.87 0.05
C ALA A 117 4.44 1.66 1.56
N GLY A 118 4.16 0.49 2.12
CA GLY A 118 4.35 0.24 3.54
C GLY A 118 5.82 0.42 3.97
N ALA A 119 6.04 1.02 5.14
CA ALA A 119 7.33 1.04 5.81
C ALA A 119 7.76 -0.38 6.23
N PHE A 120 9.03 -0.55 6.58
CA PHE A 120 9.55 -1.82 7.09
C PHE A 120 8.95 -2.15 8.46
N VAL A 121 8.14 -3.21 8.54
CA VAL A 121 7.52 -3.71 9.77
C VAL A 121 8.11 -5.09 10.08
N LYS A 122 8.99 -5.16 11.08
CA LYS A 122 9.64 -6.40 11.52
C LYS A 122 8.67 -7.30 12.29
N GLY A 123 8.82 -8.61 12.15
CA GLY A 123 8.02 -9.61 12.88
C GLY A 123 6.55 -9.68 12.44
N ALA A 124 6.22 -9.12 11.27
CA ALA A 124 4.88 -9.18 10.72
C ALA A 124 4.52 -10.64 10.40
N ASN A 125 3.37 -11.08 10.87
CA ASN A 125 2.84 -12.44 10.66
C ASN A 125 1.33 -12.46 10.90
N VAL A 126 0.66 -13.50 10.38
CA VAL A 126 -0.75 -13.79 10.69
C VAL A 126 -0.83 -15.17 11.31
N TYR A 127 -1.07 -15.23 12.62
CA TYR A 127 -1.06 -16.47 13.41
C TYR A 127 0.23 -17.30 13.22
N GLY A 128 1.38 -16.64 13.10
CA GLY A 128 2.68 -17.26 12.84
C GLY A 128 3.00 -17.52 11.36
N ASN A 129 2.01 -17.42 10.46
CA ASN A 129 2.24 -17.58 9.02
C ASN A 129 2.90 -16.33 8.41
N ALA A 130 3.69 -16.55 7.35
CA ALA A 130 4.42 -15.51 6.62
C ALA A 130 5.33 -14.64 7.52
N ASN A 131 5.86 -15.19 8.62
CA ASN A 131 6.70 -14.44 9.55
C ASN A 131 7.92 -13.82 8.84
N GLY A 132 8.07 -12.51 8.94
CA GLY A 132 9.16 -11.79 8.31
C GLY A 132 9.06 -10.28 8.48
N THR A 133 9.68 -9.54 7.55
CA THR A 133 9.53 -8.08 7.49
C THR A 133 8.54 -7.73 6.39
N ALA A 134 7.37 -7.20 6.76
CA ALA A 134 6.45 -6.64 5.78
C ALA A 134 7.00 -5.29 5.31
N VAL A 135 6.98 -5.05 4.01
CA VAL A 135 7.42 -3.79 3.41
C VAL A 135 6.76 -3.62 2.06
N GLY A 136 6.40 -2.39 1.72
CA GLY A 136 5.84 -2.07 0.42
C GLY A 136 6.88 -2.09 -0.70
N VAL A 137 6.42 -2.06 -1.94
CA VAL A 137 7.28 -2.00 -3.13
C VAL A 137 8.12 -0.72 -3.16
N ALA A 138 7.58 0.41 -2.70
CA ALA A 138 8.27 1.70 -2.60
C ALA A 138 8.23 2.27 -1.17
N PRO A 139 9.06 1.76 -0.25
CA PRO A 139 8.90 2.03 1.18
C PRO A 139 9.19 3.48 1.61
N LEU A 140 9.90 4.28 0.79
CA LEU A 140 10.12 5.71 1.04
C LEU A 140 9.22 6.63 0.21
N ALA A 141 8.23 6.10 -0.52
CA ALA A 141 7.20 6.90 -1.16
C ALA A 141 6.17 7.41 -0.13
N HIS A 142 5.62 8.59 -0.38
CA HIS A 142 4.50 9.13 0.38
C HIS A 142 3.18 8.51 -0.11
N ILE A 143 2.17 8.50 0.76
CA ILE A 143 0.82 8.03 0.46
C ILE A 143 -0.15 9.20 0.57
N ALA A 144 -1.05 9.31 -0.42
CA ALA A 144 -2.25 10.12 -0.34
C ALA A 144 -3.47 9.20 -0.53
N ILE A 145 -4.29 9.08 0.51
CA ILE A 145 -5.49 8.24 0.47
C ILE A 145 -6.71 9.05 0.04
N TYR A 146 -7.48 8.48 -0.87
CA TYR A 146 -8.76 9.00 -1.33
C TYR A 146 -9.80 7.90 -1.15
N LYS A 147 -10.60 8.02 -0.08
CA LYS A 147 -11.65 7.06 0.22
C LYS A 147 -12.84 7.30 -0.70
N VAL A 148 -13.07 6.36 -1.58
CA VAL A 148 -14.16 6.36 -2.58
C VAL A 148 -15.05 5.12 -2.43
N CYS A 149 -14.60 4.11 -1.69
CA CYS A 149 -15.32 2.89 -1.40
C CYS A 149 -15.82 2.86 0.05
N ASN A 150 -17.03 2.35 0.30
CA ASN A 150 -17.58 2.23 1.66
C ASN A 150 -17.09 0.96 2.35
N SER A 151 -17.49 0.76 3.61
CA SER A 151 -17.08 -0.41 4.40
C SER A 151 -17.51 -1.75 3.79
N ASN A 152 -18.50 -1.74 2.87
CA ASN A 152 -18.94 -2.92 2.13
C ASN A 152 -18.20 -3.09 0.79
N GLY A 153 -17.16 -2.29 0.52
CA GLY A 153 -16.39 -2.32 -0.72
C GLY A 153 -17.13 -1.76 -1.94
N LYS A 154 -18.24 -1.04 -1.75
CA LYS A 154 -18.98 -0.41 -2.86
C LYS A 154 -18.41 0.97 -3.14
N CYS A 155 -18.08 1.24 -4.40
CA CYS A 155 -17.41 2.45 -4.84
C CYS A 155 -18.27 3.15 -5.91
N PRO A 156 -19.03 4.20 -5.56
CA PRO A 156 -19.81 4.95 -6.54
C PRO A 156 -18.90 5.60 -7.60
N ASN A 157 -19.29 5.54 -8.87
CA ASN A 157 -18.52 6.16 -9.95
C ASN A 157 -18.34 7.67 -9.75
N SER A 158 -19.34 8.36 -9.17
CA SER A 158 -19.24 9.79 -8.81
C SER A 158 -18.07 10.08 -7.88
N ASP A 159 -17.88 9.23 -6.87
CA ASP A 159 -16.88 9.42 -5.83
C ASP A 159 -15.49 9.12 -6.38
N ILE A 160 -15.38 8.10 -7.24
CA ILE A 160 -14.15 7.78 -7.96
C ILE A 160 -13.75 8.96 -8.86
N LEU A 161 -14.67 9.47 -9.68
CA LEU A 161 -14.39 10.59 -10.58
C LEU A 161 -13.99 11.84 -9.79
N ALA A 162 -14.68 12.17 -8.71
CA ALA A 162 -14.35 13.30 -7.85
C ALA A 162 -12.97 13.16 -7.15
N ALA A 163 -12.48 11.93 -6.97
CA ALA A 163 -11.15 11.66 -6.42
C ALA A 163 -10.02 11.71 -7.46
N MET A 164 -10.34 11.43 -8.73
CA MET A 164 -9.37 11.48 -9.83
C MET A 164 -9.15 12.89 -10.36
N ASP A 165 -10.18 13.75 -10.30
CA ASP A 165 -10.13 15.18 -10.68
C ASP A 165 -9.29 16.03 -9.69
#